data_AF-A0A7D9CWN8-F1
#
_entry.id   AF-A0A7D9CWN8-F1
#
_cell.length_a   1.000
_cell.length_b   1.000
_cell.length_c   1.000
_cell.angle_alpha   90.00
_cell.angle_beta   90.00
_cell.angle_gamma   90.00
#
_symmetry.space_group_name_H-M   'P 1'
#
loop_
_entity.id
_entity.type
_entity.pdbx_description
1 polymer ?
#
loop_
_entity_poly.entity_id
_entity_poly.type
_entity_poly.pdbx_seq_one_letter_code
_entity_poly.pdbx_strand_id
1 'polypeptide(L)'
;MAAPLIIGLSGASSSGKTTVANALGTIFPDSSIIHEDDFYLPDNQIPYNEEIHEYDWDCPGAINFENLTEVVKKLKLDEAFDRQKYMHLETTNISNQIDKHFCVSPDIHNKLRTLAQETFFDRKVYLIDGFLMFGSKQLVDLMDIKLFFRTDYETLKRRRQARKYNVDAGVWTDPPGYFTKCVWPQYYHYHKGIFCDGDDEHKDKKYRWCS
;
A
#
# COMPACT_ATOMS: atom_id res chain seq x y z
N MET A 1 -25.23 -5.70 9.10
CA MET A 1 -23.82 -5.28 9.03
C MET A 1 -23.80 -3.86 8.52
N ALA A 2 -23.02 -2.99 9.15
CA ALA A 2 -22.79 -1.64 8.67
C ALA A 2 -22.01 -1.66 7.35
N ALA A 3 -22.13 -0.59 6.55
CA ALA A 3 -21.39 -0.46 5.30
C ALA A 3 -19.87 -0.62 5.55
N PRO A 4 -19.14 -1.38 4.69
CA PRO A 4 -17.70 -1.57 4.84
C PRO A 4 -16.93 -0.26 4.85
N LEU A 5 -15.83 -0.22 5.63
CA LEU A 5 -14.89 0.89 5.67
C LEU A 5 -13.67 0.60 4.80
N ILE A 6 -13.39 1.45 3.83
CA ILE A 6 -12.22 1.37 2.95
C ILE A 6 -11.15 2.36 3.42
N ILE A 7 -9.99 1.87 3.85
CA ILE A 7 -8.84 2.69 4.26
C ILE A 7 -7.72 2.47 3.26
N GLY A 8 -7.29 3.52 2.56
CA GLY A 8 -6.12 3.47 1.68
C GLY A 8 -4.84 3.87 2.41
N LEU A 9 -3.80 3.06 2.27
CA LEU A 9 -2.45 3.32 2.78
C LEU A 9 -1.50 3.47 1.59
N SER A 10 -1.11 4.70 1.26
CA SER A 10 -0.24 4.99 0.13
C SER A 10 1.07 5.69 0.49
N GLY A 11 2.04 5.69 -0.41
CA GLY A 11 3.38 6.23 -0.21
C GLY A 11 4.48 5.34 -0.82
N ALA A 12 5.68 5.89 -1.01
CA ALA A 12 6.77 5.23 -1.72
C ALA A 12 7.06 3.80 -1.23
N SER A 13 7.48 2.90 -2.13
CA SER A 13 7.96 1.57 -1.73
C SER A 13 9.03 1.69 -0.63
N SER A 14 8.98 0.81 0.37
CA SER A 14 9.83 0.85 1.59
C SER A 14 9.58 1.99 2.60
N SER A 15 8.46 2.71 2.52
CA SER A 15 8.07 3.74 3.52
C SER A 15 7.54 3.17 4.86
N GLY A 16 7.17 1.88 4.92
CA GLY A 16 6.65 1.23 6.14
C GLY A 16 5.14 1.04 6.21
N LYS A 17 4.41 1.29 5.10
CA LYS A 17 2.95 1.09 4.97
C LYS A 17 2.50 -0.30 5.38
N THR A 18 3.08 -1.33 4.78
CA THR A 18 2.71 -2.74 5.01
C THR A 18 2.86 -3.14 6.47
N THR A 19 3.90 -2.66 7.16
CA THR A 19 4.07 -2.86 8.60
C THR A 19 2.90 -2.28 9.39
N VAL A 20 2.42 -1.08 9.03
CA VAL A 20 1.25 -0.46 9.68
C VAL A 20 -0.06 -1.14 9.25
N ALA A 21 -0.21 -1.55 7.99
CA ALA A 21 -1.36 -2.32 7.52
C ALA A 21 -1.54 -3.61 8.33
N ASN A 22 -0.45 -4.38 8.49
CA ASN A 22 -0.43 -5.59 9.29
C ASN A 22 -0.79 -5.32 10.76
N ALA A 23 -0.23 -4.27 11.34
CA ALA A 23 -0.56 -3.88 12.71
C ALA A 23 -2.04 -3.51 12.87
N LEU A 24 -2.60 -2.71 11.97
CA LEU A 24 -4.03 -2.37 11.96
C LEU A 24 -4.90 -3.62 11.80
N GLY A 25 -4.47 -4.57 10.97
CA GLY A 25 -5.12 -5.88 10.82
C GLY A 25 -5.28 -6.60 12.16
N THR A 26 -4.27 -6.56 13.03
CA THR A 26 -4.34 -7.20 14.37
C THR A 26 -5.27 -6.47 15.36
N ILE A 27 -5.65 -5.23 15.06
CA ILE A 27 -6.47 -4.37 15.93
C ILE A 27 -7.96 -4.48 15.56
N PHE A 28 -8.28 -4.46 14.27
CA PHE A 28 -9.68 -4.49 13.83
C PHE A 28 -10.29 -5.90 13.95
N PRO A 29 -11.57 -6.02 14.37
CA PRO A 29 -12.22 -7.32 14.60
C PRO A 29 -12.49 -8.12 13.31
N ASP A 30 -12.86 -7.44 12.22
CA ASP A 30 -13.09 -8.03 10.90
C ASP A 30 -12.39 -7.14 9.86
N SER A 31 -11.16 -7.51 9.52
CA SER A 31 -10.37 -6.76 8.54
C SER A 31 -9.66 -7.64 7.52
N SER A 32 -9.40 -7.08 6.35
CA SER A 32 -8.62 -7.72 5.29
C SER A 32 -7.72 -6.70 4.62
N ILE A 33 -6.50 -7.12 4.30
CA ILE A 33 -5.53 -6.31 3.56
C ILE A 33 -5.57 -6.72 2.09
N ILE A 34 -5.60 -5.73 1.20
CA ILE A 34 -5.52 -5.89 -0.25
C ILE A 34 -4.24 -5.19 -0.70
N HIS A 35 -3.30 -5.94 -1.28
CA HIS A 35 -2.03 -5.39 -1.72
C HIS A 35 -2.12 -4.96 -3.20
N GLU A 36 -1.64 -3.76 -3.53
CA GLU A 36 -1.49 -3.30 -4.92
C GLU A 36 -0.60 -4.26 -5.72
N ASP A 37 0.38 -4.87 -5.07
CA ASP A 37 1.30 -5.86 -5.66
C ASP A 37 0.57 -7.12 -6.18
N ASP A 38 -0.63 -7.46 -5.67
CA ASP A 38 -1.41 -8.60 -6.18
C ASP A 38 -2.03 -8.32 -7.56
N PHE A 39 -1.93 -7.07 -8.05
CA PHE A 39 -2.50 -6.61 -9.30
C PHE A 39 -1.45 -6.27 -10.35
N TYR A 40 -0.22 -6.79 -10.23
CA TYR A 40 0.74 -6.72 -11.33
C TYR A 40 0.16 -7.33 -12.61
N LEU A 41 0.47 -6.72 -13.75
CA LEU A 41 0.25 -7.32 -15.06
C LEU A 41 1.18 -8.52 -15.25
N PRO A 42 0.87 -9.45 -16.16
CA PRO A 42 1.76 -10.56 -16.47
C PRO A 42 3.13 -10.09 -16.95
N ASP A 43 4.19 -10.86 -16.70
CA ASP A 43 5.59 -10.54 -17.03
C ASP A 43 5.79 -9.99 -18.46
N ASN A 44 5.07 -10.55 -19.44
CA ASN A 44 5.16 -10.15 -20.85
C ASN A 44 4.48 -8.81 -21.18
N GLN A 45 3.83 -8.19 -20.21
CA GLN A 45 3.18 -6.87 -20.30
C GLN A 45 3.87 -5.82 -19.43
N ILE A 46 4.85 -6.21 -18.62
CA ILE A 46 5.59 -5.26 -17.80
C ILE A 46 6.41 -4.33 -18.70
N PRO A 47 6.31 -3.00 -18.54
CA PRO A 47 7.07 -2.06 -19.35
C PRO A 47 8.58 -2.28 -19.20
N TYR A 48 9.30 -2.27 -20.32
CA TYR A 48 10.76 -2.34 -20.32
C TYR A 48 11.35 -0.93 -20.27
N ASN A 49 12.30 -0.71 -19.37
CA ASN A 49 13.05 0.54 -19.23
C ASN A 49 14.39 0.42 -19.96
N GLU A 50 14.47 1.06 -21.12
CA GLU A 50 15.66 1.08 -21.99
C GLU A 50 16.87 1.77 -21.35
N GLU A 51 16.68 2.70 -20.41
CA GLU A 51 17.79 3.44 -19.78
C GLU A 51 18.61 2.55 -18.84
N ILE A 52 17.95 1.65 -18.12
CA ILE A 52 18.59 0.74 -17.16
C ILE A 52 18.64 -0.72 -17.64
N HIS A 53 18.14 -0.98 -18.86
CA HIS A 53 18.03 -2.30 -19.47
C HIS A 53 17.28 -3.32 -18.59
N GLU A 54 16.17 -2.90 -17.97
CA GLU A 54 15.39 -3.75 -17.05
C GLU A 54 13.88 -3.47 -17.13
N TYR A 55 13.05 -4.45 -16.75
CA TYR A 55 11.61 -4.26 -16.56
C TYR A 55 11.28 -3.35 -15.38
N ASP A 56 10.39 -2.36 -15.60
CA ASP A 56 9.94 -1.39 -14.60
C ASP A 56 8.65 -1.85 -13.92
N TRP A 57 8.81 -2.50 -12.77
CA TRP A 57 7.71 -2.95 -11.93
C TRP A 57 7.14 -1.83 -11.06
N ASP A 58 7.85 -0.70 -10.88
CA ASP A 58 7.43 0.36 -9.97
C ASP A 58 6.75 1.52 -10.73
N CYS A 59 6.10 1.22 -11.86
CA CYS A 59 5.36 2.17 -12.68
C CYS A 59 3.87 1.83 -12.79
N PRO A 60 3.00 2.80 -13.12
CA PRO A 60 1.58 2.52 -13.28
C PRO A 60 1.26 1.55 -14.41
N GLY A 61 2.12 1.51 -15.44
CA GLY A 61 1.98 0.57 -16.54
C GLY A 61 2.25 -0.88 -16.16
N ALA A 62 2.79 -1.16 -14.96
CA ALA A 62 2.95 -2.50 -14.43
C ALA A 62 1.72 -2.98 -13.65
N ILE A 63 0.80 -2.08 -13.25
CA ILE A 63 -0.32 -2.38 -12.36
C ILE A 63 -1.65 -2.36 -13.11
N ASN A 64 -2.47 -3.40 -12.90
CA ASN A 64 -3.85 -3.46 -13.37
C ASN A 64 -4.78 -2.66 -12.46
N PHE A 65 -4.72 -1.32 -12.57
CA PHE A 65 -5.57 -0.42 -11.79
C PHE A 65 -7.06 -0.59 -12.06
N GLU A 66 -7.44 -1.05 -13.25
CA GLU A 66 -8.84 -1.32 -13.59
C GLU A 66 -9.40 -2.45 -12.73
N ASN A 67 -8.69 -3.58 -12.66
CA ASN A 67 -9.04 -4.72 -11.82
C ASN A 67 -9.02 -4.34 -10.32
N LEU A 68 -7.97 -3.67 -9.85
CA LEU A 68 -7.91 -3.18 -8.46
C LEU A 68 -9.11 -2.29 -8.12
N THR A 69 -9.47 -1.35 -9.01
CA THR A 69 -10.62 -0.47 -8.83
C THR A 69 -11.94 -1.25 -8.81
N GLU A 70 -12.10 -2.25 -9.68
CA GLU A 70 -13.28 -3.12 -9.69
C GLU A 70 -13.42 -3.93 -8.40
N VAL A 71 -12.31 -4.49 -7.89
CA VAL A 71 -12.29 -5.20 -6.61
C VAL A 71 -12.71 -4.26 -5.48
N VAL A 72 -12.11 -3.08 -5.36
CA VAL A 72 -12.46 -2.12 -4.30
C VAL A 72 -13.93 -1.66 -4.39
N LYS A 73 -14.48 -1.47 -5.60
CA LYS A 73 -15.92 -1.18 -5.80
C LYS A 73 -16.79 -2.30 -5.24
N LYS A 74 -16.49 -3.56 -5.55
CA LYS A 74 -17.24 -4.72 -5.05
C LYS A 74 -17.15 -4.84 -3.53
N LEU A 75 -15.96 -4.63 -2.96
CA LEU A 75 -15.76 -4.63 -1.50
C LEU A 75 -16.60 -3.55 -0.81
N LYS A 76 -16.72 -2.36 -1.40
CA LYS A 76 -17.51 -1.25 -0.85
C LYS A 76 -19.02 -1.51 -0.85
N LEU A 77 -19.52 -2.28 -1.81
CA LEU A 77 -20.95 -2.59 -1.94
C LEU A 77 -21.41 -3.76 -1.04
N ASP A 78 -20.48 -4.46 -0.38
CA ASP A 78 -20.75 -5.71 0.36
C ASP A 78 -21.53 -6.74 -0.48
N GLU A 79 -21.43 -6.65 -1.81
CA GLU A 79 -21.91 -7.69 -2.71
C GLU A 79 -21.19 -9.00 -2.36
N ALA A 80 -21.83 -10.15 -2.58
CA ALA A 80 -21.26 -11.47 -2.35
C ALA A 80 -19.97 -11.63 -3.17
N PHE A 81 -18.87 -11.14 -2.62
CA PHE A 81 -17.54 -11.18 -3.17
C PHE A 81 -16.99 -12.55 -2.79
N ASP A 82 -17.08 -13.47 -3.74
CA ASP A 82 -16.40 -14.75 -3.62
C ASP A 82 -14.89 -14.51 -3.64
N ARG A 83 -14.33 -14.38 -2.44
CA ARG A 83 -12.89 -14.17 -2.21
C ARG A 83 -12.06 -15.29 -2.84
N GLN A 84 -12.60 -16.51 -2.94
CA GLN A 84 -11.88 -17.64 -3.56
C GLN A 84 -11.74 -17.47 -5.07
N LYS A 85 -12.59 -16.69 -5.74
CA LYS A 85 -12.44 -16.38 -7.17
C LYS A 85 -11.21 -15.51 -7.46
N TYR A 86 -10.76 -14.74 -6.48
CA TYR A 86 -9.56 -13.90 -6.56
C TYR A 86 -8.39 -14.54 -5.79
N MET A 87 -8.26 -15.87 -5.96
CA MET A 87 -7.37 -16.84 -5.30
C MET A 87 -5.86 -16.48 -5.19
N HIS A 88 -5.44 -15.35 -5.77
CA HIS A 88 -4.08 -14.77 -5.72
C HIS A 88 -3.95 -13.60 -4.74
N LEU A 89 -5.06 -13.07 -4.21
CA LEU A 89 -5.04 -12.16 -3.07
C LEU A 89 -4.58 -12.98 -1.87
N GLU A 90 -3.29 -12.95 -1.57
CA GLU A 90 -2.81 -13.34 -0.25
C GLU A 90 -3.36 -12.33 0.74
N THR A 91 -4.62 -12.50 1.15
CA THR A 91 -4.99 -12.08 2.49
C THR A 91 -4.11 -12.91 3.39
N THR A 92 -3.00 -12.31 3.83
CA THR A 92 -2.33 -12.80 5.02
C THR A 92 -3.41 -12.89 6.07
N ASN A 93 -3.82 -14.12 6.39
CA ASN A 93 -4.49 -14.39 7.66
C ASN A 93 -3.54 -13.79 8.67
N ILE A 94 -3.89 -12.60 9.15
CA ILE A 94 -3.02 -11.72 9.94
C ILE A 94 -2.34 -12.62 10.94
N SER A 95 -1.07 -12.93 10.68
CA SER A 95 -0.37 -13.83 11.56
C SER A 95 -0.39 -13.09 12.90
N ASN A 96 -0.77 -13.76 13.98
CA ASN A 96 -0.72 -13.16 15.31
C ASN A 96 0.71 -12.71 15.70
N GLN A 97 1.69 -12.85 14.81
CA GLN A 97 3.01 -12.23 14.91
C GLN A 97 2.91 -10.80 14.37
N ILE A 98 2.71 -9.87 15.31
CA ILE A 98 3.05 -8.46 15.12
C ILE A 98 4.49 -8.41 14.59
N ASP A 99 4.73 -7.64 13.52
CA ASP A 99 6.08 -7.39 13.02
C ASP A 99 6.98 -7.01 14.21
N LYS A 100 8.10 -7.71 14.39
CA LYS A 100 9.06 -7.45 15.49
C LYS A 100 9.56 -6.01 15.55
N HIS A 101 9.39 -5.26 14.47
CA HIS A 101 9.76 -3.85 14.36
C HIS A 101 8.61 -2.88 14.66
N PHE A 102 7.37 -3.37 14.78
CA PHE A 102 6.21 -2.59 15.21
C PHE A 102 6.00 -2.75 16.72
N CYS A 103 6.77 -1.99 17.49
CA CYS A 103 6.71 -1.99 18.95
C CYS A 103 5.54 -1.14 19.46
N VAL A 104 4.32 -1.67 19.45
CA VAL A 104 3.25 -1.14 20.30
C VAL A 104 3.25 -1.95 21.60
N SER A 105 3.25 -1.27 22.75
CA SER A 105 3.20 -2.00 24.02
C SER A 105 1.93 -2.87 24.06
N PRO A 106 1.99 -4.08 24.63
CA PRO A 106 0.83 -4.97 24.71
C PRO A 106 -0.40 -4.27 25.31
N ASP A 107 -0.20 -3.38 26.27
CA ASP A 107 -1.28 -2.60 26.89
C ASP A 107 -1.96 -1.62 25.92
N ILE A 108 -1.19 -0.93 25.08
CA ILE A 108 -1.75 -0.01 24.08
C ILE A 108 -2.46 -0.83 23.00
N HIS A 109 -1.85 -1.92 22.54
CA HIS A 109 -2.44 -2.81 21.54
C HIS A 109 -3.80 -3.35 22.01
N ASN A 110 -3.86 -3.89 23.22
CA ASN A 110 -5.10 -4.40 23.81
C ASN A 110 -6.16 -3.31 23.96
N LYS A 111 -5.79 -2.10 24.42
CA LYS A 111 -6.72 -0.96 24.50
C LYS A 111 -7.29 -0.57 23.14
N LEU A 112 -6.44 -0.48 22.12
CA LEU A 112 -6.86 -0.18 20.75
C LEU A 112 -7.78 -1.28 20.20
N ARG A 113 -7.46 -2.55 20.46
CA ARG A 113 -8.25 -3.69 20.04
C ARG A 113 -9.63 -3.70 20.70
N THR A 114 -9.73 -3.46 22.01
CA THR A 114 -11.01 -3.34 22.72
C THR A 114 -11.85 -2.21 22.13
N LEU A 115 -11.25 -1.02 21.95
CA LEU A 115 -11.95 0.11 21.34
C LEU A 115 -12.44 -0.21 19.92
N ALA A 116 -11.59 -0.86 19.11
CA ALA A 116 -11.95 -1.24 17.75
C ALA A 116 -13.07 -2.29 17.71
N GLN A 117 -13.05 -3.25 18.64
CA GLN A 117 -14.14 -4.23 18.81
C GLN A 117 -15.45 -3.52 19.16
N GLU A 118 -15.45 -2.63 20.15
CA GLU A 118 -16.66 -1.90 20.56
C GLU A 118 -17.19 -0.97 19.46
N THR A 119 -16.31 -0.38 18.66
CA THR A 119 -16.67 0.62 17.64
C THR A 119 -17.02 0.01 16.29
N PHE A 120 -16.39 -1.10 15.90
CA PHE A 120 -16.48 -1.69 14.56
C PHE A 120 -16.99 -3.14 14.57
N PHE A 121 -17.69 -3.58 15.64
CA PHE A 121 -18.14 -4.98 15.78
C PHE A 121 -19.02 -5.50 14.63
N ASP A 122 -19.77 -4.62 13.95
CA ASP A 122 -20.68 -4.98 12.86
C ASP A 122 -20.22 -4.46 11.49
N ARG A 123 -18.95 -4.02 11.38
CA ARG A 123 -18.39 -3.40 10.17
C ARG A 123 -17.10 -4.08 9.71
N LYS A 124 -17.07 -4.47 8.44
CA LYS A 124 -15.83 -4.92 7.76
C LYS A 124 -14.90 -3.76 7.48
N VAL A 125 -13.60 -3.96 7.67
CA VAL A 125 -12.56 -2.97 7.35
C VAL A 125 -11.63 -3.51 6.27
N TYR A 126 -11.53 -2.82 5.14
CA TYR A 126 -10.60 -3.16 4.08
C TYR A 126 -9.44 -2.17 4.06
N LEU A 127 -8.22 -2.69 4.21
CA LEU A 127 -6.98 -1.93 4.16
C LEU A 127 -6.38 -2.12 2.76
N ILE A 128 -6.36 -1.08 1.94
CA ILE A 128 -5.73 -1.13 0.61
C ILE A 128 -4.31 -0.60 0.77
N ASP A 129 -3.28 -1.44 0.60
CA ASP A 129 -1.87 -1.10 0.76
C ASP A 129 -1.18 -1.04 -0.60
N GLY A 130 -0.61 0.10 -0.95
CA GLY A 130 -0.03 0.30 -2.28
C GLY A 130 0.90 1.50 -2.38
N PHE A 131 1.73 1.52 -3.41
CA PHE A 131 2.78 2.51 -3.57
C PHE A 131 2.50 3.57 -4.64
N LEU A 132 1.51 3.36 -5.52
CA LEU A 132 1.06 4.33 -6.55
C LEU A 132 -0.43 4.64 -6.54
N MET A 133 -1.23 4.01 -5.68
CA MET A 133 -2.70 4.13 -5.65
C MET A 133 -3.25 5.55 -5.72
N PHE A 134 -2.61 6.54 -5.09
CA PHE A 134 -3.15 7.90 -5.03
C PHE A 134 -2.99 8.67 -6.35
N GLY A 135 -2.32 8.10 -7.34
CA GLY A 135 -2.34 8.56 -8.73
C GLY A 135 -3.67 8.31 -9.45
N SER A 136 -4.53 7.40 -8.95
CA SER A 136 -5.82 7.07 -9.54
C SER A 136 -6.97 7.75 -8.80
N LYS A 137 -7.55 8.82 -9.38
CA LYS A 137 -8.70 9.52 -8.79
C LYS A 137 -9.88 8.56 -8.53
N GLN A 138 -10.15 7.64 -9.46
CA GLN A 138 -11.24 6.69 -9.32
C GLN A 138 -11.07 5.77 -8.11
N LEU A 139 -9.85 5.29 -7.87
CA LEU A 139 -9.55 4.45 -6.72
C LEU A 139 -9.62 5.26 -5.42
N VAL A 140 -9.05 6.47 -5.43
CA VAL A 140 -9.06 7.40 -4.29
C VAL A 140 -10.48 7.80 -3.87
N ASP A 141 -11.39 8.01 -4.82
CA ASP A 141 -12.79 8.37 -4.54
C ASP A 141 -13.57 7.24 -3.83
N LEU A 142 -13.09 5.99 -3.92
CA LEU A 142 -13.69 4.84 -3.23
C LEU A 142 -13.25 4.71 -1.77
N MET A 143 -12.14 5.35 -1.39
CA MET A 143 -11.57 5.26 -0.05
C MET A 143 -12.25 6.25 0.90
N ASP A 144 -12.63 5.77 2.08
CA ASP A 144 -13.25 6.59 3.12
C ASP A 144 -12.19 7.31 3.98
N ILE A 145 -11.04 6.66 4.20
CA ILE A 145 -9.88 7.22 4.90
C ILE A 145 -8.64 7.01 4.03
N LYS A 146 -7.77 8.04 3.98
CA LYS A 146 -6.55 8.06 3.16
C LYS A 146 -5.36 8.38 4.05
N LEU A 147 -4.48 7.42 4.22
CA LEU A 147 -3.24 7.54 5.00
C LEU A 147 -2.06 7.60 4.03
N PHE A 148 -1.29 8.67 4.10
CA PHE A 148 -0.10 8.85 3.27
C PHE A 148 1.17 8.72 4.11
N PHE A 149 2.04 7.79 3.72
CA PHE A 149 3.25 7.44 4.43
C PHE A 149 4.45 8.12 3.79
N ARG A 150 4.81 9.26 4.35
CA ARG A 150 5.98 10.03 3.92
C ARG A 150 7.24 9.51 4.60
N THR A 151 8.32 9.39 3.84
CA THR A 151 9.66 9.06 4.32
C THR A 151 10.65 9.78 3.42
N ASP A 152 11.78 10.22 3.97
CA ASP A 152 12.78 10.95 3.19
C ASP A 152 13.46 10.06 2.14
N TYR A 153 13.94 10.69 1.07
CA TYR A 153 14.58 10.05 -0.08
C TYR A 153 15.71 9.09 0.32
N GLU A 154 16.65 9.54 1.17
CA GLU A 154 17.82 8.75 1.54
C GLU A 154 17.43 7.53 2.38
N THR A 155 16.47 7.66 3.28
CA THR A 155 15.91 6.54 4.02
C THR A 155 15.22 5.54 3.09
N LEU A 156 14.39 6.01 2.15
CA LEU A 156 13.71 5.15 1.18
C LEU A 156 14.71 4.41 0.30
N LYS A 157 15.70 5.12 -0.25
CA LYS A 157 16.77 4.57 -1.08
C LYS A 157 17.52 3.48 -0.33
N ARG A 158 17.99 3.78 0.88
CA ARG A 158 18.72 2.82 1.74
C ARG A 158 17.88 1.58 2.03
N ARG A 159 16.60 1.76 2.39
CA ARG A 159 15.69 0.64 2.70
C ARG A 159 15.39 -0.21 1.46
N ARG A 160 15.13 0.42 0.31
CA ARG A 160 14.86 -0.29 -0.95
C ARG A 160 16.07 -1.07 -1.43
N GLN A 161 17.26 -0.47 -1.42
CA GLN A 161 18.51 -1.14 -1.81
C GLN A 161 18.88 -2.33 -0.91
N ALA A 162 18.42 -2.33 0.34
CA ALA A 162 18.61 -3.46 1.26
C ALA A 162 17.55 -4.57 1.11
N ARG A 163 16.47 -4.31 0.36
CA ARG A 163 15.34 -5.24 0.23
C ARG A 163 15.66 -6.34 -0.78
N LYS A 164 15.16 -7.54 -0.48
CA LYS A 164 15.20 -8.71 -1.34
C LYS A 164 13.78 -9.22 -1.50
N TYR A 165 13.40 -9.57 -2.71
CA TYR A 165 12.06 -10.07 -3.01
C TYR A 165 12.15 -11.54 -3.39
N ASN A 166 11.38 -12.38 -2.72
CA ASN A 166 11.23 -13.76 -3.16
C ASN A 166 10.20 -13.77 -4.29
N VAL A 167 10.61 -14.21 -5.46
CA VAL A 167 9.77 -14.37 -6.66
C VAL A 167 9.88 -15.83 -7.11
N ASP A 168 8.99 -16.27 -8.00
CA ASP A 168 9.00 -17.66 -8.47
C ASP A 168 10.34 -18.07 -9.10
N ALA A 169 11.00 -17.12 -9.77
CA ALA A 169 12.32 -17.30 -10.39
C ALA A 169 13.51 -17.22 -9.41
N GLY A 170 13.27 -17.04 -8.10
CA GLY A 170 14.31 -16.98 -7.06
C GLY A 170 14.25 -15.70 -6.22
N VAL A 171 15.39 -15.05 -6.02
CA VAL A 171 15.48 -13.81 -5.24
C VAL A 171 15.78 -12.65 -6.16
N TRP A 172 14.81 -11.75 -6.32
CA TRP A 172 14.99 -10.49 -7.02
C TRP A 172 15.70 -9.47 -6.12
N THR A 173 16.65 -8.76 -6.71
CA THR A 173 17.33 -7.60 -6.13
C THR A 173 17.35 -6.50 -7.18
N ASP A 174 16.95 -5.29 -6.80
CA ASP A 174 16.97 -4.14 -7.69
C ASP A 174 18.35 -3.95 -8.36
N PRO A 175 18.43 -3.80 -9.69
CA PRO A 175 19.69 -3.51 -10.36
C PRO A 175 20.22 -2.11 -10.01
N PRO A 176 21.50 -1.84 -10.27
CA PRO A 176 22.09 -0.52 -10.03
C PRO A 176 21.27 0.61 -10.68
N GLY A 177 20.88 1.60 -9.89
CA GLY A 177 20.12 2.76 -10.36
C GLY A 177 18.60 2.60 -10.38
N TYR A 178 18.05 1.39 -10.17
CA TYR A 178 16.62 1.12 -10.25
C TYR A 178 15.77 2.04 -9.35
N PHE A 179 16.17 2.25 -8.08
CA PHE A 179 15.46 3.19 -7.21
C PHE A 179 15.41 4.61 -7.77
N THR A 180 16.53 5.10 -8.31
CA THR A 180 16.65 6.48 -8.78
C THR A 180 16.01 6.71 -10.15
N LYS A 181 15.86 5.64 -10.95
CA LYS A 181 15.41 5.71 -12.34
C LYS A 181 13.98 5.20 -12.56
N CYS A 182 13.51 4.30 -11.70
CA CYS A 182 12.16 3.73 -11.75
C CYS A 182 11.34 4.17 -10.53
N VAL A 183 11.73 3.73 -9.33
CA VAL A 183 10.90 3.87 -8.12
C VAL A 183 10.62 5.34 -7.76
N TRP A 184 11.66 6.17 -7.60
CA TRP A 184 11.50 7.54 -7.13
C TRP A 184 10.77 8.45 -8.12
N PRO A 185 11.12 8.47 -9.43
CA PRO A 185 10.44 9.31 -10.39
C PRO A 185 8.94 9.03 -10.48
N GLN A 186 8.54 7.76 -10.47
CA GLN A 186 7.12 7.39 -10.55
C GLN A 186 6.38 7.76 -9.26
N TYR A 187 6.94 7.42 -8.09
CA TYR A 187 6.38 7.85 -6.81
C TYR A 187 6.17 9.38 -6.78
N TYR A 188 7.20 10.15 -7.13
CA TYR A 188 7.12 11.60 -7.14
C TYR A 188 6.05 12.09 -8.11
N HIS A 189 6.08 11.63 -9.36
CA HIS A 189 5.15 12.08 -10.39
C HIS A 189 3.68 11.88 -9.98
N TYR A 190 3.35 10.73 -9.41
CA TYR A 190 1.97 10.35 -9.07
C TYR A 190 1.50 10.84 -7.70
N HIS A 191 2.40 11.35 -6.84
CA HIS A 191 2.05 11.92 -5.54
C HIS A 191 2.37 13.41 -5.40
N LYS A 192 3.01 14.05 -6.38
CA LYS A 192 3.39 15.47 -6.29
C LYS A 192 2.24 16.40 -5.97
N GLY A 193 1.02 16.08 -6.43
CA GLY A 193 -0.19 16.87 -6.16
C GLY A 193 -0.64 16.84 -4.70
N ILE A 194 -0.13 15.90 -3.90
CA ILE A 194 -0.43 15.77 -2.47
C ILE A 194 0.47 16.69 -1.64
N PHE A 195 1.66 17.02 -2.15
CA PHE A 195 2.59 17.94 -1.48
C PHE A 195 2.23 19.39 -1.80
N CYS A 196 2.11 20.24 -0.79
CA CYS A 196 1.98 21.69 -0.98
C CYS A 196 3.36 22.37 -0.91
N ASP A 197 3.54 23.48 -1.64
CA ASP A 197 4.62 24.48 -1.45
C ASP A 197 6.07 23.94 -1.37
N GLY A 198 6.44 22.95 -2.19
CA GLY A 198 7.81 22.40 -2.20
C GLY A 198 8.16 21.59 -0.95
N ASP A 199 7.15 21.07 -0.25
CA ASP A 199 7.28 20.09 0.83
C ASP A 199 7.49 18.67 0.28
N ASP A 200 8.09 18.54 -0.89
CA ASP A 200 8.48 17.28 -1.50
C ASP A 200 9.83 16.80 -0.98
N GLU A 201 10.81 17.69 -0.77
CA GLU A 201 12.18 17.25 -0.41
C GLU A 201 12.92 17.97 0.73
N HIS A 202 12.45 19.06 1.35
CA HIS A 202 13.25 19.74 2.40
C HIS A 202 12.51 20.30 3.63
N LYS A 203 12.94 19.78 4.80
CA LYS A 203 13.09 20.38 6.13
C LYS A 203 12.15 21.54 6.52
N ASP A 204 11.32 21.29 7.53
CA ASP A 204 10.75 22.29 8.46
C ASP A 204 9.66 23.24 7.93
N LYS A 205 8.75 22.81 7.06
CA LYS A 205 7.54 23.60 6.79
C LYS A 205 6.27 22.80 7.01
N LYS A 206 5.36 23.42 7.78
CA LYS A 206 4.16 22.83 8.36
C LYS A 206 3.30 22.13 7.29
N TYR A 207 3.05 20.86 7.54
CA TYR A 207 2.17 19.97 6.79
C TYR A 207 0.84 20.65 6.43
N ARG A 208 0.60 20.87 5.15
CA ARG A 208 -0.73 21.21 4.63
C ARG A 208 -1.08 20.25 3.51
N TRP A 209 -2.31 19.76 3.57
CA TRP A 209 -2.96 19.01 2.50
C TRP A 209 -3.50 20.01 1.48
N CYS A 210 -3.21 19.78 0.21
CA CYS A 210 -3.87 20.45 -0.89
C CYS A 210 -5.06 19.55 -1.28
N SER A 211 -6.26 20.06 -1.00
CA SER A 211 -7.56 19.37 -1.01
C SER A 211 -7.87 18.57 -2.27
#